data_AF-A0A0D2WV96-F1
#
_entry.id   AF-A0A0D2WV96-F1
#
_cell.length_a   1.000
_cell.length_b   1.000
_cell.length_c   1.000
_cell.angle_alpha   90.00
_cell.angle_beta   90.00
_cell.angle_gamma   90.00
#
_symmetry.space_group_name_H-M   'P 1'
#
loop_
_entity.id
_entity.type
_entity.pdbx_description
1 polymer ?
#
loop_
_entity_poly.entity_id
_entity_poly.type
_entity_poly.pdbx_seq_one_letter_code
_entity_poly.pdbx_strand_id
1 'polypeptide(L)'
;MLSYESMTERQRQLYDRVNNTRNLNLSRCQSQIGDAEAQAIAEALKVNSTVTTVVLWYNQIGDAGAQAFAEALKVNTTMERLYLGGNLIGDAGAQAIAEALKVNTTLPMLYLSDNQIQDAGAQAIAEALKVNTTVTVLGLDRNLIADAGAHAMAEALKVKKTWTELDLSGNCIGKVGVQALEEICKTNCDPAVDFRCQINPLAFGYLPRCASAEELQTVFHLLSSGPDLQDQSASLPVLPAEIAERIMDEAHYWQGVKYTKRDWLRDCTNEHFKVTLPQGIDGPSIRVKAIRVLLDRWEDSKAAASCVFDLIVQDEQGVVRSELSVTPNCVDSTVELGTLLPASHPIIRQMRGGWQVRAQQDKFTDSVRSSWLYVGYI
;
A
#
# COMPACT_ATOMS: atom_id res chain seq x y z
N MET A 1 -14.64 20.08 10.52
CA MET A 1 -13.31 20.65 10.83
C MET A 1 -12.96 20.18 12.23
N LEU A 2 -11.83 19.49 12.40
CA LEU A 2 -11.43 18.93 13.70
C LEU A 2 -10.87 20.07 14.57
N SER A 3 -11.52 20.36 15.71
CA SER A 3 -11.05 21.42 16.61
C SER A 3 -9.94 20.91 17.53
N TYR A 4 -8.99 21.76 17.91
CA TYR A 4 -7.89 21.39 18.81
C TYR A 4 -8.39 20.82 20.16
N GLU A 5 -9.52 21.34 20.66
CA GLU A 5 -10.15 20.87 21.90
C GLU A 5 -10.75 19.46 21.77
N SER A 6 -11.18 19.07 20.58
CA SER A 6 -11.71 17.73 20.28
C SER A 6 -10.63 16.68 19.96
N MET A 7 -9.35 17.08 19.91
CA MET A 7 -8.24 16.18 19.58
C MET A 7 -7.80 15.33 20.79
N THR A 8 -7.47 14.08 20.52
CA THR A 8 -6.76 13.23 21.48
C THR A 8 -5.41 13.85 21.86
N GLU A 9 -4.82 13.42 22.98
CA GLU A 9 -3.51 13.92 23.41
C GLU A 9 -2.44 13.71 22.33
N ARG A 10 -2.43 12.53 21.69
CA ARG A 10 -1.51 12.22 20.59
C ARG A 10 -1.71 13.13 19.37
N GLN A 11 -2.95 13.41 18.99
CA GLN A 11 -3.25 14.34 17.89
C GLN A 11 -2.78 15.76 18.21
N ARG A 12 -2.97 16.23 19.46
CA ARG A 12 -2.46 17.54 19.91
C ARG A 12 -0.94 17.62 19.88
N GLN A 13 -0.24 16.59 20.37
CA GLN A 13 1.21 16.51 20.29
C GLN A 13 1.73 16.61 18.84
N LEU A 14 1.06 15.93 17.89
CA LEU A 14 1.41 16.02 16.47
C LEU A 14 1.09 17.39 15.89
N TYR A 15 -0.08 17.95 16.20
CA TYR A 15 -0.49 19.28 15.78
C TYR A 15 0.53 20.35 16.23
N ASP A 16 0.90 20.33 17.50
CA ASP A 16 1.86 21.27 18.08
C ASP A 16 3.27 21.07 17.48
N ARG A 17 3.66 19.82 17.22
CA ARG A 17 4.94 19.53 16.57
C ARG A 17 5.01 20.10 15.15
N VAL A 18 3.93 20.03 14.38
CA VAL A 18 3.87 20.66 13.05
C VAL A 18 4.05 22.17 13.17
N ASN A 19 3.38 22.81 14.13
CA ASN A 19 3.46 24.26 14.31
C ASN A 19 4.84 24.77 14.74
N ASN A 20 5.66 23.92 15.36
CA ASN A 20 6.98 24.29 15.86
C ASN A 20 8.15 23.83 14.97
N THR A 21 7.88 23.28 13.79
CA THR A 21 8.93 22.75 12.90
C THR A 21 8.87 23.37 11.51
N ARG A 22 9.99 23.33 10.78
CA ARG A 22 10.07 23.70 9.36
C ARG A 22 10.07 22.49 8.43
N ASN A 23 10.54 21.35 8.94
CA ASN A 23 10.54 20.07 8.25
C ASN A 23 9.98 19.02 9.22
N LEU A 24 8.91 18.36 8.81
CA LEU A 24 8.32 17.27 9.56
C LEU A 24 8.78 15.94 8.95
N ASN A 25 9.42 15.08 9.74
CA ASN A 25 9.68 13.70 9.34
C ASN A 25 9.15 12.75 10.42
N LEU A 26 8.18 11.93 10.03
CA LEU A 26 7.50 10.92 10.84
C LEU A 26 7.45 9.58 10.09
N SER A 27 8.48 9.28 9.29
CA SER A 27 8.58 8.02 8.54
C SER A 27 8.78 6.83 9.48
N ARG A 28 8.10 5.71 9.22
CA ARG A 28 8.20 4.47 10.03
C ARG A 28 8.01 4.72 11.54
N CYS A 29 7.08 5.59 11.91
CA CYS A 29 6.87 5.93 13.32
C CYS A 29 6.47 4.66 14.09
N GLN A 30 7.11 4.40 15.24
CA GLN A 30 6.87 3.19 16.05
C GLN A 30 5.40 3.01 16.43
N SER A 31 4.65 4.11 16.55
CA SER A 31 3.23 4.13 16.88
C SER A 31 2.28 4.22 15.68
N GLN A 32 2.81 4.24 14.44
CA GLN A 32 2.11 4.31 13.14
C GLN A 32 1.10 5.48 13.01
N ILE A 33 1.25 6.33 12.00
CA ILE A 33 0.32 7.45 11.74
C ILE A 33 -0.89 6.90 10.95
N GLY A 34 -2.09 6.95 11.54
CA GLY A 34 -3.35 6.62 10.85
C GLY A 34 -4.10 7.86 10.37
N ASP A 35 -5.32 7.68 9.87
CA ASP A 35 -6.14 8.78 9.33
C ASP A 35 -6.46 9.87 10.37
N ALA A 36 -6.70 9.49 11.62
CA ALA A 36 -6.98 10.44 12.69
C ALA A 36 -5.76 11.33 13.01
N GLU A 37 -4.56 10.74 13.06
CA GLU A 37 -3.32 11.51 13.23
C GLU A 37 -2.99 12.35 12.00
N ALA A 38 -3.19 11.81 10.79
CA ALA A 38 -3.03 12.54 9.53
C ALA A 38 -3.95 13.77 9.48
N GLN A 39 -5.20 13.63 9.95
CA GLN A 39 -6.14 14.74 10.04
C GLN A 39 -5.63 15.85 10.98
N ALA A 40 -5.07 15.51 12.14
CA ALA A 40 -4.51 16.51 13.05
C ALA A 40 -3.29 17.23 12.45
N ILE A 41 -2.41 16.48 11.77
CA ILE A 41 -1.27 17.06 11.03
C ILE A 41 -1.76 18.01 9.93
N ALA A 42 -2.76 17.59 9.15
CA ALA A 42 -3.33 18.38 8.08
C ALA A 42 -3.99 19.68 8.59
N GLU A 43 -4.75 19.63 9.69
CA GLU A 43 -5.33 20.84 10.31
C GLU A 43 -4.24 21.81 10.79
N ALA A 44 -3.13 21.30 11.35
CA ALA A 44 -1.99 22.16 11.70
C ALA A 44 -1.35 22.82 10.48
N LEU A 45 -1.25 22.08 9.36
CA LEU A 45 -0.70 22.61 8.11
C LEU A 45 -1.56 23.71 7.49
N LYS A 46 -2.86 23.77 7.79
CA LYS A 46 -3.71 24.88 7.31
C LYS A 46 -3.34 26.22 7.92
N VAL A 47 -2.84 26.22 9.16
CA VAL A 47 -2.44 27.44 9.89
C VAL A 47 -0.94 27.68 9.85
N ASN A 48 -0.14 26.62 9.67
CA ASN A 48 1.30 26.72 9.61
C ASN A 48 1.77 27.33 8.27
N SER A 49 2.58 28.37 8.36
CA SER A 49 3.14 29.10 7.21
C SER A 49 4.67 28.98 7.12
N THR A 50 5.27 27.95 7.71
CA THR A 50 6.73 27.78 7.77
C THR A 50 7.20 26.42 7.28
N VAL A 51 6.37 25.38 7.42
CA VAL A 51 6.67 24.03 6.97
C VAL A 51 6.72 24.00 5.45
N THR A 52 7.84 23.53 4.92
CA THR A 52 8.04 23.32 3.48
C THR A 52 8.11 21.85 3.11
N THR A 53 8.47 20.98 4.06
CA THR A 53 8.63 19.54 3.79
C THR A 53 7.92 18.69 4.84
N VAL A 54 7.08 17.76 4.38
CA VAL A 54 6.38 16.77 5.20
C VAL A 54 6.70 15.37 4.70
N VAL A 55 7.33 14.56 5.55
CA VAL A 55 7.71 13.18 5.27
C VAL A 55 6.94 12.20 6.16
N LEU A 56 6.08 11.40 5.54
CA LEU A 56 5.16 10.47 6.20
C LEU A 56 5.24 9.06 5.59
N TRP A 57 6.42 8.66 5.11
CA TRP A 57 6.62 7.36 4.49
C TRP A 57 6.34 6.18 5.42
N TYR A 58 5.77 5.10 4.88
CA TYR A 58 5.56 3.83 5.58
C TYR A 58 4.71 3.98 6.86
N ASN A 59 3.49 4.52 6.71
CA ASN A 59 2.49 4.71 7.76
C ASN A 59 1.16 4.00 7.39
N GLN A 60 0.06 4.33 8.06
CA GLN A 60 -1.27 3.75 7.81
C GLN A 60 -2.28 4.81 7.37
N ILE A 61 -1.85 5.77 6.56
CA ILE A 61 -2.71 6.84 6.06
C ILE A 61 -3.55 6.26 4.92
N GLY A 62 -4.87 6.22 5.08
CA GLY A 62 -5.84 5.84 4.06
C GLY A 62 -6.41 7.04 3.31
N ASP A 63 -7.53 6.82 2.62
CA ASP A 63 -8.20 7.84 1.82
C ASP A 63 -8.68 9.03 2.65
N ALA A 64 -9.15 8.80 3.88
CA ALA A 64 -9.62 9.88 4.75
C ALA A 64 -8.48 10.80 5.20
N GLY A 65 -7.31 10.24 5.53
CA GLY A 65 -6.11 11.01 5.83
C GLY A 65 -5.58 11.76 4.61
N ALA A 66 -5.58 11.13 3.43
CA ALA A 66 -5.23 11.78 2.16
C ALA A 66 -6.17 12.96 1.84
N GLN A 67 -7.48 12.79 2.06
CA GLN A 67 -8.47 13.85 1.92
C GLN A 67 -8.18 15.02 2.87
N ALA A 68 -7.77 14.75 4.12
CA ALA A 68 -7.39 15.81 5.05
C ALA A 68 -6.17 16.60 4.53
N PHE A 69 -5.15 15.91 4.01
CA PHE A 69 -4.00 16.57 3.36
C PHE A 69 -4.42 17.37 2.12
N ALA A 70 -5.34 16.87 1.31
CA ALA A 70 -5.87 17.60 0.17
C ALA A 70 -6.53 18.93 0.61
N GLU A 71 -7.35 18.92 1.67
CA GLU A 71 -7.92 20.15 2.22
C GLU A 71 -6.85 21.10 2.77
N ALA A 72 -5.75 20.58 3.32
CA ALA A 72 -4.63 21.41 3.73
C ALA A 72 -3.88 22.03 2.55
N LEU A 73 -3.65 21.27 1.47
CA LEU A 73 -2.99 21.74 0.25
C LEU A 73 -3.78 22.85 -0.47
N LYS A 74 -5.10 22.88 -0.36
CA LYS A 74 -5.92 23.96 -0.93
C LYS A 74 -5.65 25.32 -0.30
N VAL A 75 -5.19 25.37 0.95
CA VAL A 75 -5.00 26.61 1.72
C VAL A 75 -3.55 26.90 2.07
N ASN A 76 -2.72 25.87 2.25
CA ASN A 76 -1.31 26.03 2.58
C ASN A 76 -0.53 26.50 1.33
N THR A 77 0.24 27.58 1.50
CA THR A 77 0.99 28.22 0.42
C THR A 77 2.51 28.11 0.59
N THR A 78 2.98 27.30 1.54
CA THR A 78 4.41 27.17 1.86
C THR A 78 4.96 25.78 1.62
N MET A 79 4.10 24.78 1.49
CA MET A 79 4.51 23.40 1.30
C MET A 79 5.13 23.20 -0.08
N GLU A 80 6.36 22.70 -0.09
CA GLU A 80 7.16 22.41 -1.28
C GLU A 80 7.22 20.91 -1.59
N ARG A 81 7.28 20.06 -0.56
CA ARG A 81 7.50 18.62 -0.69
C ARG A 81 6.57 17.83 0.22
N LEU A 82 5.78 16.94 -0.36
CA LEU A 82 4.89 16.04 0.35
C LEU A 82 5.21 14.59 0.00
N TYR A 83 5.61 13.82 1.01
CA TYR A 83 5.95 12.41 0.88
C TYR A 83 4.94 11.55 1.63
N LEU A 84 4.06 10.90 0.88
CA LEU A 84 2.98 10.02 1.37
C LEU A 84 3.15 8.57 0.89
N GLY A 85 4.33 8.20 0.40
CA GLY A 85 4.58 6.84 -0.06
C GLY A 85 4.56 5.75 1.03
N GLY A 86 4.24 4.51 0.70
CA GLY A 86 4.14 3.40 1.66
C GLY A 86 2.93 3.56 2.60
N ASN A 87 1.79 3.97 2.08
CA ASN A 87 0.57 4.18 2.85
C ASN A 87 -0.59 3.36 2.22
N LEU A 88 -1.83 3.62 2.63
CA LEU A 88 -3.03 2.90 2.19
C LEU A 88 -3.94 3.79 1.33
N ILE A 89 -3.35 4.73 0.59
CA ILE A 89 -4.11 5.69 -0.24
C ILE A 89 -4.59 4.98 -1.51
N GLY A 90 -5.91 4.95 -1.72
CA GLY A 90 -6.55 4.43 -2.91
C GLY A 90 -7.01 5.52 -3.86
N ASP A 91 -7.92 5.18 -4.77
CA ASP A 91 -8.43 6.09 -5.79
C ASP A 91 -9.16 7.31 -5.20
N ALA A 92 -9.92 7.13 -4.11
CA ALA A 92 -10.67 8.22 -3.50
C ALA A 92 -9.75 9.27 -2.86
N GLY A 93 -8.69 8.83 -2.18
CA GLY A 93 -7.66 9.72 -1.64
C GLY A 93 -6.86 10.41 -2.75
N ALA A 94 -6.48 9.67 -3.81
CA ALA A 94 -5.82 10.24 -4.99
C ALA A 94 -6.69 11.29 -5.70
N GLN A 95 -8.00 11.04 -5.82
CA GLN A 95 -8.95 12.01 -6.39
C GLN A 95 -9.05 13.27 -5.53
N ALA A 96 -9.08 13.15 -4.21
CA ALA A 96 -9.08 14.31 -3.32
C ALA A 96 -7.81 15.15 -3.50
N ILE A 97 -6.64 14.50 -3.56
CA ILE A 97 -5.36 15.16 -3.83
C ILE A 97 -5.39 15.84 -5.20
N ALA A 98 -5.90 15.18 -6.24
CA ALA A 98 -6.02 15.76 -7.57
C ALA A 98 -6.87 17.05 -7.58
N GLU A 99 -8.01 17.07 -6.89
CA GLU A 99 -8.82 18.28 -6.75
C GLU A 99 -8.07 19.41 -6.03
N ALA A 100 -7.24 19.09 -5.04
CA ALA A 100 -6.38 20.08 -4.40
C ALA A 100 -5.28 20.60 -5.34
N LEU A 101 -4.67 19.73 -6.16
CA LEU A 101 -3.63 20.12 -7.11
C LEU A 101 -4.15 21.09 -8.19
N LYS A 102 -5.44 21.03 -8.55
CA LYS A 102 -6.02 21.99 -9.51
C LYS A 102 -5.95 23.45 -9.03
N VAL A 103 -5.95 23.66 -7.71
CA VAL A 103 -5.93 25.01 -7.10
C VAL A 103 -4.62 25.33 -6.37
N ASN A 104 -3.86 24.33 -5.94
CA ASN A 104 -2.58 24.54 -5.29
C ASN A 104 -1.53 25.03 -6.31
N THR A 105 -0.83 26.10 -5.96
CA THR A 105 0.19 26.72 -6.80
C THR A 105 1.57 26.76 -6.14
N THR A 106 1.85 25.87 -5.18
CA THR A 106 3.06 25.96 -4.36
C THR A 106 3.81 24.65 -4.21
N LEU A 107 3.17 23.51 -4.48
CA LEU A 107 3.76 22.17 -4.33
C LEU A 107 4.44 21.72 -5.65
N PRO A 108 5.79 21.72 -5.75
CA PRO A 108 6.51 21.13 -6.86
C PRO A 108 6.70 19.61 -6.77
N MET A 109 6.79 19.04 -5.55
CA MET A 109 7.16 17.63 -5.38
C MET A 109 6.10 16.87 -4.57
N LEU A 110 5.52 15.84 -5.19
CA LEU A 110 4.54 14.96 -4.58
C LEU A 110 4.96 13.49 -4.78
N TYR A 111 5.10 12.74 -3.69
CA TYR A 111 5.44 11.33 -3.73
C TYR A 111 4.30 10.49 -3.13
N LEU A 112 3.66 9.70 -3.98
CA LEU A 112 2.57 8.77 -3.68
C LEU A 112 2.99 7.31 -3.97
N SER A 113 4.29 7.04 -4.02
CA SER A 113 4.87 5.72 -4.27
C SER A 113 4.37 4.64 -3.30
N ASP A 114 4.24 3.38 -3.69
CA ASP A 114 3.85 2.28 -2.78
C ASP A 114 2.52 2.56 -2.04
N ASN A 115 1.46 2.82 -2.81
CA ASN A 115 0.08 3.01 -2.35
C ASN A 115 -0.85 2.10 -3.17
N GLN A 116 -2.17 2.30 -3.08
CA GLN A 116 -3.21 1.49 -3.72
C GLN A 116 -3.93 2.23 -4.85
N ILE A 117 -3.27 3.19 -5.49
CA ILE A 117 -3.84 4.01 -6.56
C ILE A 117 -3.98 3.18 -7.84
N GLN A 118 -5.18 3.10 -8.39
CA GLN A 118 -5.49 2.41 -9.64
C GLN A 118 -5.70 3.42 -10.78
N ASP A 119 -6.25 2.96 -11.90
CA ASP A 119 -6.51 3.77 -13.08
C ASP A 119 -7.39 4.99 -12.79
N ALA A 120 -8.42 4.86 -11.94
CA ALA A 120 -9.32 5.98 -11.66
C ALA A 120 -8.62 7.10 -10.89
N GLY A 121 -7.81 6.77 -9.87
CA GLY A 121 -7.01 7.75 -9.14
C GLY A 121 -5.92 8.37 -10.01
N ALA A 122 -5.24 7.56 -10.84
CA ALA A 122 -4.26 8.05 -11.80
C ALA A 122 -4.88 8.99 -12.83
N GLN A 123 -6.06 8.67 -13.36
CA GLN A 123 -6.79 9.53 -14.28
C GLN A 123 -7.16 10.87 -13.63
N ALA A 124 -7.62 10.86 -12.38
CA ALA A 124 -7.92 12.10 -11.65
C ALA A 124 -6.67 12.98 -11.51
N ILE A 125 -5.53 12.40 -11.12
CA ILE A 125 -4.25 13.11 -11.03
C ILE A 125 -3.86 13.66 -12.41
N ALA A 126 -3.95 12.86 -13.48
CA ALA A 126 -3.64 13.29 -14.84
C ALA A 126 -4.48 14.50 -15.29
N GLU A 127 -5.78 14.51 -15.01
CA GLU A 127 -6.63 15.67 -15.29
C GLU A 127 -6.23 16.91 -14.49
N ALA A 128 -5.84 16.76 -13.23
CA ALA A 128 -5.33 17.86 -12.44
C ALA A 128 -4.00 18.41 -12.98
N LEU A 129 -3.11 17.54 -13.48
CA LEU A 129 -1.83 17.93 -14.05
C LEU A 129 -1.98 18.73 -15.36
N LYS A 130 -3.06 18.55 -16.12
CA LYS A 130 -3.30 19.38 -17.33
C LYS A 130 -3.46 20.86 -17.01
N VAL A 131 -3.94 21.21 -15.81
CA VAL A 131 -4.14 22.60 -15.37
C VAL A 131 -3.10 23.06 -14.35
N ASN A 132 -2.55 22.14 -13.55
CA ASN A 132 -1.54 22.47 -12.56
C ASN A 132 -0.19 22.76 -13.23
N THR A 133 0.39 23.92 -12.94
CA THR A 133 1.68 24.35 -13.51
C THR A 133 2.87 24.13 -12.58
N THR A 134 2.63 23.75 -11.32
CA THR A 134 3.64 23.83 -10.25
C THR A 134 4.29 22.50 -9.94
N VAL A 135 3.54 21.40 -9.94
CA VAL A 135 4.09 20.05 -9.76
C VAL A 135 5.05 19.76 -10.92
N THR A 136 6.29 19.44 -10.58
CA THR A 136 7.35 19.09 -11.53
C THR A 136 7.89 17.69 -11.29
N VAL A 137 7.75 17.17 -10.07
CA VAL A 137 8.14 15.80 -9.68
C VAL A 137 6.94 15.08 -9.08
N LEU A 138 6.58 13.95 -9.67
CA LEU A 138 5.51 13.08 -9.19
C LEU A 138 5.98 11.63 -9.13
N GLY A 139 5.99 11.06 -7.92
CA GLY A 139 6.22 9.63 -7.71
C GLY A 139 4.89 8.89 -7.61
N LEU A 140 4.62 7.99 -8.56
CA LEU A 140 3.47 7.08 -8.58
C LEU A 140 3.93 5.62 -8.74
N ASP A 141 5.21 5.35 -8.53
CA ASP A 141 5.78 4.02 -8.59
C ASP A 141 5.16 3.08 -7.55
N ARG A 142 5.13 1.78 -7.87
CA ARG A 142 4.59 0.74 -6.98
C ARG A 142 3.13 0.99 -6.57
N ASN A 143 2.30 1.46 -7.50
CA ASN A 143 0.85 1.51 -7.36
C ASN A 143 0.19 0.41 -8.22
N LEU A 144 -1.10 0.55 -8.49
CA LEU A 144 -1.93 -0.40 -9.24
C LEU A 144 -2.37 0.17 -10.60
N ILE A 145 -1.57 1.08 -11.17
CA ILE A 145 -1.90 1.80 -12.41
C ILE A 145 -1.72 0.86 -13.60
N ALA A 146 -2.75 0.65 -14.41
CA ALA A 146 -2.69 -0.17 -15.61
C ALA A 146 -2.71 0.70 -16.88
N ASP A 147 -3.04 0.09 -18.03
CA ASP A 147 -2.99 0.74 -19.33
C ASP A 147 -3.86 2.00 -19.42
N ALA A 148 -5.03 2.02 -18.76
CA ALA A 148 -5.93 3.16 -18.84
C ALA A 148 -5.38 4.38 -18.07
N GLY A 149 -4.84 4.17 -16.86
CA GLY A 149 -4.20 5.22 -16.09
C GLY A 149 -2.90 5.71 -16.74
N ALA A 150 -2.10 4.80 -17.31
CA ALA A 150 -0.91 5.17 -18.08
C ALA A 150 -1.25 6.02 -19.32
N HIS A 151 -2.33 5.68 -20.02
CA HIS A 151 -2.80 6.47 -21.16
C HIS A 151 -3.26 7.87 -20.72
N ALA A 152 -3.98 7.98 -19.61
CA ALA A 152 -4.37 9.27 -19.06
C ALA A 152 -3.14 10.14 -18.70
N MET A 153 -2.11 9.53 -18.10
CA MET A 153 -0.85 10.21 -17.81
C MET A 153 -0.14 10.67 -19.09
N ALA A 154 -0.09 9.83 -20.13
CA ALA A 154 0.46 10.18 -21.43
C ALA A 154 -0.24 11.42 -22.03
N GLU A 155 -1.57 11.49 -21.96
CA GLU A 155 -2.34 12.66 -22.40
C GLU A 155 -2.04 13.92 -21.58
N ALA A 156 -1.86 13.79 -20.26
CA ALA A 156 -1.47 14.93 -19.42
C ALA A 156 -0.07 15.46 -19.78
N LEU A 157 0.88 14.56 -20.07
CA LEU A 157 2.24 14.92 -20.48
C LEU A 157 2.31 15.63 -21.85
N LYS A 158 1.33 15.46 -22.74
CA LYS A 158 1.23 16.24 -23.99
C LYS A 158 0.99 17.73 -23.72
N VAL A 159 0.22 18.04 -22.68
CA VAL A 159 -0.21 19.40 -22.36
C VAL A 159 0.77 20.08 -21.41
N LYS A 160 1.30 19.35 -20.44
CA LYS A 160 2.16 19.90 -19.38
C LYS A 160 3.59 20.15 -19.87
N LYS A 161 4.01 21.41 -19.81
CA LYS A 161 5.33 21.87 -20.30
C LYS A 161 6.41 22.00 -19.23
N THR A 162 6.05 21.88 -17.95
CA THR A 162 6.93 22.16 -16.80
C THR A 162 7.44 20.91 -16.10
N TRP A 163 7.39 19.76 -16.76
CA TRP A 163 7.69 18.47 -16.13
C TRP A 163 9.19 18.25 -15.93
N THR A 164 9.57 17.65 -14.80
CA THR A 164 10.94 17.22 -14.52
C THR A 164 11.02 15.70 -14.40
N GLU A 165 10.17 15.08 -13.57
CA GLU A 165 10.28 13.65 -13.26
C GLU A 165 8.91 13.01 -12.96
N LEU A 166 8.59 11.91 -13.66
CA LEU A 166 7.41 11.09 -13.41
C LEU A 166 7.88 9.65 -13.22
N ASP A 167 7.66 9.10 -12.03
CA ASP A 167 7.93 7.69 -11.78
C ASP A 167 6.62 6.90 -11.78
N LEU A 168 6.46 6.01 -12.75
CA LEU A 168 5.39 5.03 -12.92
C LEU A 168 5.94 3.60 -12.84
N SER A 169 7.19 3.40 -12.40
CA SER A 169 7.79 2.08 -12.32
C SER A 169 7.05 1.16 -11.34
N GLY A 170 7.08 -0.15 -11.56
CA GLY A 170 6.46 -1.09 -10.62
C GLY A 170 4.94 -1.01 -10.53
N ASN A 171 4.25 -0.51 -11.55
CA ASN A 171 2.78 -0.50 -11.67
C ASN A 171 2.28 -1.72 -12.46
N CYS A 172 1.08 -1.68 -13.02
CA CYS A 172 0.45 -2.74 -13.80
C CYS A 172 0.38 -2.41 -15.31
N ILE A 173 1.29 -1.59 -15.82
CA ILE A 173 1.19 -1.04 -17.17
C ILE A 173 1.57 -2.14 -18.19
N GLY A 174 0.60 -2.50 -19.02
CA GLY A 174 0.75 -3.46 -20.09
C GLY A 174 1.38 -2.85 -21.34
N LYS A 175 1.44 -3.65 -22.42
CA LYS A 175 2.09 -3.25 -23.67
C LYS A 175 1.45 -2.00 -24.29
N VAL A 176 0.14 -1.84 -24.15
CA VAL A 176 -0.60 -0.70 -24.74
C VAL A 176 -0.27 0.59 -23.99
N GLY A 177 -0.26 0.59 -22.67
CA GLY A 177 0.10 1.75 -21.86
C GLY A 177 1.56 2.14 -22.02
N VAL A 178 2.47 1.14 -22.09
CA VAL A 178 3.90 1.38 -22.37
C VAL A 178 4.08 2.05 -23.73
N GLN A 179 3.42 1.56 -24.79
CA GLN A 179 3.48 2.17 -26.12
C GLN A 179 3.01 3.63 -26.10
N ALA A 180 1.90 3.92 -25.40
CA ALA A 180 1.39 5.28 -25.25
C ALA A 180 2.43 6.20 -24.58
N LEU A 181 3.08 5.75 -23.49
CA LEU A 181 4.12 6.53 -22.80
C LEU A 181 5.37 6.72 -23.67
N GLU A 182 5.82 5.68 -24.38
CA GLU A 182 6.97 5.74 -25.27
C GLU A 182 6.78 6.73 -26.43
N GLU A 183 5.57 6.81 -26.99
CA GLU A 183 5.24 7.78 -28.03
C GLU A 183 5.43 9.22 -27.51
N ILE A 184 5.03 9.50 -26.27
CA ILE A 184 5.22 10.83 -25.68
C ILE A 184 6.69 11.13 -25.41
N CYS A 185 7.44 10.17 -24.86
CA CYS A 185 8.87 10.33 -24.61
C CYS A 185 9.69 10.56 -25.88
N LYS A 186 9.23 10.07 -27.04
CA LYS A 186 9.87 10.36 -28.35
C LYS A 186 9.59 11.79 -28.82
N THR A 187 8.43 12.34 -28.49
CA THR A 187 8.02 13.70 -28.91
C THR A 187 8.51 14.81 -27.99
N ASN A 188 8.64 14.51 -26.70
CA ASN A 188 9.13 15.43 -25.68
C ASN A 188 10.55 15.02 -25.29
N CYS A 189 11.58 15.74 -25.74
CA CYS A 189 13.00 15.42 -25.48
C CYS A 189 13.47 15.55 -24.01
N ASP A 190 12.59 15.67 -23.00
CA ASP A 190 12.99 16.20 -21.68
C ASP A 190 12.35 15.61 -20.39
N PRO A 191 11.24 14.83 -20.36
CA PRO A 191 10.80 14.29 -19.07
C PRO A 191 11.52 12.97 -18.75
N ALA A 192 12.12 12.89 -17.56
CA ALA A 192 12.54 11.63 -16.96
C ALA A 192 11.28 10.84 -16.53
N VAL A 193 10.62 10.19 -17.49
CA VAL A 193 9.50 9.28 -17.20
C VAL A 193 10.07 7.87 -17.04
N ASP A 194 10.00 7.32 -15.84
CA ASP A 194 10.31 5.91 -15.59
C ASP A 194 9.02 5.08 -15.57
N PHE A 195 8.94 4.06 -16.40
CA PHE A 195 7.82 3.10 -16.42
C PHE A 195 8.36 1.66 -16.50
N ARG A 196 9.56 1.42 -16.00
CA ARG A 196 10.17 0.08 -15.99
C ARG A 196 9.59 -0.80 -14.88
N CYS A 197 9.96 -2.08 -14.91
CA CYS A 197 9.64 -3.03 -13.84
C CYS A 197 8.14 -3.19 -13.54
N GLN A 198 7.26 -2.99 -14.53
CA GLN A 198 5.82 -3.21 -14.39
C GLN A 198 5.55 -4.63 -13.90
N ILE A 199 4.65 -4.78 -12.93
CA ILE A 199 4.26 -5.98 -12.21
C ILE A 199 3.09 -6.65 -12.95
N ASN A 200 3.03 -7.98 -12.91
CA ASN A 200 1.90 -8.71 -13.47
C ASN A 200 0.63 -8.34 -12.68
N PRO A 201 -0.43 -7.80 -13.32
CA PRO A 201 -1.66 -7.42 -12.62
C PRO A 201 -2.28 -8.55 -11.79
N LEU A 202 -2.10 -9.81 -12.21
CA LEU A 202 -2.60 -10.97 -11.47
C LEU A 202 -1.95 -11.14 -10.10
N ALA A 203 -0.72 -10.65 -9.90
CA ALA A 203 -0.09 -10.61 -8.57
C ALA A 203 -0.97 -9.86 -7.56
N PHE A 204 -1.72 -8.85 -8.00
CA PHE A 204 -2.60 -8.05 -7.16
C PHE A 204 -3.91 -8.70 -6.77
N GLY A 205 -4.41 -9.61 -7.61
CA GLY A 205 -5.53 -10.48 -7.26
C GLY A 205 -5.25 -11.36 -6.04
N TYR A 206 -3.97 -11.58 -5.71
CA TYR A 206 -3.55 -12.41 -4.57
C TYR A 206 -3.04 -11.60 -3.38
N LEU A 207 -3.00 -10.26 -3.47
CA LEU A 207 -2.59 -9.42 -2.34
C LEU A 207 -3.67 -9.41 -1.26
N PRO A 208 -3.33 -9.79 -0.03
CA PRO A 208 -4.24 -9.68 1.09
C PRO A 208 -4.57 -8.21 1.39
N ARG A 209 -5.86 -7.91 1.48
CA ARG A 209 -6.41 -6.59 1.82
C ARG A 209 -6.77 -6.54 3.29
N CYS A 210 -6.62 -5.37 3.90
CA CYS A 210 -7.09 -5.18 5.28
C CYS A 210 -8.62 -5.03 5.25
N ALA A 211 -9.34 -5.93 5.91
CA ALA A 211 -10.77 -5.82 6.11
C ALA A 211 -11.06 -4.75 7.16
N SER A 212 -11.91 -3.77 6.85
CA SER A 212 -12.48 -2.93 7.89
C SER A 212 -13.50 -3.72 8.72
N ALA A 213 -13.72 -3.31 9.97
CA ALA A 213 -14.76 -3.91 10.79
C ALA A 213 -16.15 -3.77 10.14
N GLU A 214 -16.37 -2.67 9.42
CA GLU A 214 -17.61 -2.38 8.69
C GLU A 214 -17.80 -3.32 7.50
N GLU A 215 -16.74 -3.67 6.77
CA GLU A 215 -16.81 -4.61 5.63
C GLU A 215 -17.20 -6.01 6.09
N LEU A 216 -16.58 -6.50 7.17
CA LEU A 216 -16.93 -7.81 7.74
C LEU A 216 -18.37 -7.82 8.26
N GLN A 217 -18.80 -6.73 8.91
CA GLN A 217 -20.17 -6.58 9.39
C GLN A 217 -21.18 -6.45 8.24
N THR A 218 -20.79 -5.85 7.13
CA THR A 218 -21.59 -5.78 5.90
C THR A 218 -21.77 -7.15 5.28
N VAL A 219 -20.70 -7.94 5.14
CA VAL A 219 -20.78 -9.33 4.64
C VAL A 219 -21.64 -10.17 5.57
N PHE A 220 -21.43 -10.07 6.89
CA PHE A 220 -22.27 -10.76 7.87
C PHE A 220 -23.75 -10.37 7.75
N HIS A 221 -24.04 -9.07 7.63
CA HIS A 221 -25.41 -8.58 7.46
C HIS A 221 -26.01 -9.08 6.16
N LEU A 222 -25.28 -9.07 5.04
CA LEU A 222 -25.73 -9.61 3.76
C LEU A 222 -26.07 -11.10 3.86
N LEU A 223 -25.24 -11.89 4.54
CA LEU A 223 -25.47 -13.32 4.75
C LEU A 223 -26.66 -13.61 5.67
N SER A 224 -26.99 -12.69 6.58
CA SER A 224 -28.07 -12.85 7.57
C SER A 224 -29.39 -12.15 7.21
N SER A 225 -29.41 -11.29 6.19
CA SER A 225 -30.58 -10.49 5.79
C SER A 225 -31.35 -11.06 4.60
N GLY A 226 -31.05 -12.29 4.15
CA GLY A 226 -31.79 -12.97 3.10
C GLY A 226 -33.22 -13.35 3.52
N PRO A 227 -34.25 -13.13 2.68
CA PRO A 227 -35.65 -13.41 3.03
C PRO A 227 -35.93 -14.90 3.32
N ASP A 228 -35.11 -15.82 2.80
CA ASP A 228 -35.22 -17.28 3.02
C ASP A 228 -34.81 -17.75 4.43
N LEU A 229 -34.28 -16.86 5.28
CA LEU A 229 -33.86 -17.16 6.66
C LEU A 229 -34.96 -16.92 7.70
N GLN A 230 -36.12 -16.35 7.32
CA GLN A 230 -37.25 -16.15 8.25
C GLN A 230 -38.06 -17.43 8.51
N ASP A 231 -37.86 -18.49 7.73
CA ASP A 231 -38.73 -19.68 7.73
C ASP A 231 -38.00 -21.01 8.00
N GLN A 232 -36.78 -20.98 8.54
CA GLN A 232 -35.97 -22.19 8.71
C GLN A 232 -35.95 -22.74 10.14
N SER A 233 -36.48 -23.97 10.26
CA SER A 233 -36.41 -24.84 11.43
C SER A 233 -34.97 -25.15 11.86
N ALA A 234 -34.80 -25.41 13.16
CA ALA A 234 -33.57 -25.49 13.97
C ALA A 234 -32.45 -26.48 13.57
N SER A 235 -32.04 -26.54 12.30
CA SER A 235 -30.85 -27.30 11.90
C SER A 235 -30.10 -26.64 10.74
N LEU A 236 -29.33 -25.61 11.02
CA LEU A 236 -28.20 -25.21 10.17
C LEU A 236 -26.92 -25.23 11.02
N PRO A 237 -25.92 -26.07 10.69
CA PRO A 237 -24.62 -26.03 11.34
C PRO A 237 -23.70 -25.01 10.65
N VAL A 238 -22.89 -24.32 11.46
CA VAL A 238 -21.92 -23.24 11.15
C VAL A 238 -22.55 -21.84 11.14
N LEU A 239 -22.10 -21.01 12.08
CA LEU A 239 -22.59 -19.66 12.35
C LEU A 239 -22.30 -18.75 11.14
N PRO A 240 -23.22 -17.85 10.76
CA PRO A 240 -22.99 -16.90 9.65
C PRO A 240 -21.70 -16.07 9.77
N ALA A 241 -21.19 -15.88 10.98
CA ALA A 241 -19.90 -15.23 11.23
C ALA A 241 -18.70 -16.05 10.73
N GLU A 242 -18.70 -17.37 10.93
CA GLU A 242 -17.64 -18.26 10.46
C GLU A 242 -17.63 -18.35 8.93
N ILE A 243 -18.82 -18.29 8.31
CA ILE A 243 -18.99 -18.21 6.86
C ILE A 243 -18.52 -16.84 6.33
N ALA A 244 -18.90 -15.74 6.98
CA ALA A 244 -18.44 -14.40 6.64
C ALA A 244 -16.90 -14.31 6.70
N GLU A 245 -16.30 -14.81 7.78
CA GLU A 245 -14.84 -14.87 7.93
C GLU A 245 -14.18 -15.69 6.84
N ARG A 246 -14.78 -16.81 6.42
CA ARG A 246 -14.26 -17.66 5.35
C ARG A 246 -14.41 -17.02 3.97
N ILE A 247 -15.54 -16.36 3.70
CA ILE A 247 -15.74 -15.58 2.47
C ILE A 247 -14.71 -14.46 2.38
N MET A 248 -14.51 -13.73 3.48
CA MET A 248 -13.49 -12.70 3.55
C MET A 248 -12.08 -13.29 3.34
N ASP A 249 -11.76 -14.45 3.93
CA ASP A 249 -10.46 -15.11 3.75
C ASP A 249 -10.21 -15.58 2.30
N GLU A 250 -11.21 -16.18 1.66
CA GLU A 250 -11.18 -16.58 0.24
C GLU A 250 -11.07 -15.35 -0.67
N ALA A 251 -11.76 -14.25 -0.33
CA ALA A 251 -11.65 -12.96 -1.01
C ALA A 251 -10.37 -12.18 -0.62
N HIS A 252 -9.51 -12.77 0.22
CA HIS A 252 -8.24 -12.21 0.68
C HIS A 252 -8.36 -10.95 1.55
N TYR A 253 -9.50 -10.74 2.19
CA TYR A 253 -9.74 -9.71 3.21
C TYR A 253 -9.41 -10.24 4.61
N TRP A 254 -8.39 -9.66 5.26
CA TRP A 254 -7.87 -10.04 6.57
C TRP A 254 -7.96 -8.88 7.55
N GLN A 255 -8.31 -9.14 8.81
CA GLN A 255 -8.51 -8.09 9.83
C GLN A 255 -7.23 -7.28 10.13
N GLY A 256 -6.06 -7.92 10.02
CA GLY A 256 -4.77 -7.26 10.05
C GLY A 256 -3.82 -7.88 9.04
N VAL A 257 -3.11 -7.06 8.28
CA VAL A 257 -2.07 -7.51 7.35
C VAL A 257 -0.80 -6.72 7.64
N LYS A 258 0.30 -7.42 7.82
CA LYS A 258 1.64 -6.82 7.69
C LYS A 258 2.33 -7.48 6.52
N TYR A 259 3.02 -6.69 5.74
CA TYR A 259 3.77 -7.19 4.62
C TYR A 259 5.09 -6.46 4.48
N THR A 260 5.95 -7.07 3.69
CA THR A 260 7.16 -6.43 3.18
C THR A 260 7.31 -6.86 1.73
N LYS A 261 7.89 -5.97 0.93
CA LYS A 261 8.14 -6.17 -0.48
C LYS A 261 9.63 -6.04 -0.72
N ARG A 262 10.16 -6.92 -1.57
CA ARG A 262 11.49 -6.81 -2.12
C ARG A 262 11.39 -6.68 -3.63
N ASP A 263 11.92 -5.59 -4.16
CA ASP A 263 12.02 -5.33 -5.59
C ASP A 263 13.42 -5.59 -6.13
N TRP A 264 13.51 -5.87 -7.42
CA TRP A 264 14.77 -6.13 -8.13
C TRP A 264 15.71 -4.90 -8.22
N LEU A 265 15.22 -3.69 -7.93
CA LEU A 265 15.98 -2.42 -8.01
C LEU A 265 17.17 -2.39 -7.06
N ARG A 266 18.32 -2.98 -7.45
CA ARG A 266 19.71 -2.78 -6.97
C ARG A 266 19.98 -2.63 -5.46
N ASP A 267 19.00 -2.83 -4.58
CA ASP A 267 19.13 -3.03 -3.15
C ASP A 267 19.61 -4.47 -2.93
N CYS A 268 20.83 -4.70 -3.42
CA CYS A 268 21.68 -5.79 -3.02
C CYS A 268 22.33 -5.44 -1.68
N THR A 269 21.52 -5.26 -0.64
CA THR A 269 21.95 -5.72 0.68
C THR A 269 21.35 -7.11 0.87
N ASN A 270 22.13 -8.02 1.45
CA ASN A 270 21.69 -9.36 1.87
C ASN A 270 20.64 -9.29 3.01
N GLU A 271 19.81 -8.26 3.03
CA GLU A 271 18.79 -8.06 4.04
C GLU A 271 17.62 -8.99 3.74
N HIS A 272 17.48 -10.00 4.59
CA HIS A 272 16.28 -10.79 4.66
C HIS A 272 15.08 -9.87 4.90
N PHE A 273 14.07 -9.91 4.04
CA PHE A 273 12.88 -9.10 4.24
C PHE A 273 12.01 -9.72 5.34
N LYS A 274 11.74 -8.90 6.36
CA LYS A 274 11.17 -9.33 7.63
C LYS A 274 9.87 -8.59 7.92
N VAL A 275 8.87 -9.36 8.34
CA VAL A 275 7.63 -8.83 8.89
C VAL A 275 7.63 -9.01 10.40
N THR A 276 7.41 -7.92 11.13
CA THR A 276 7.22 -7.95 12.60
C THR A 276 5.74 -7.79 12.89
N LEU A 277 5.17 -8.70 13.66
CA LEU A 277 3.80 -8.58 14.15
C LEU A 277 3.67 -7.40 15.11
N PRO A 278 2.58 -6.62 15.04
CA PRO A 278 2.37 -5.49 15.95
C PRO A 278 2.37 -5.96 17.41
N GLN A 279 2.72 -5.08 18.34
CA GLN A 279 2.53 -5.34 19.78
C GLN A 279 1.28 -4.58 20.21
N GLY A 280 0.28 -5.28 20.75
CA GLY A 280 -0.91 -4.63 21.31
C GLY A 280 -0.52 -3.87 22.58
N ILE A 281 -0.94 -2.61 22.69
CA ILE A 281 -0.64 -1.75 23.86
C ILE A 281 -1.39 -2.24 25.11
N ASP A 282 -2.56 -2.86 24.95
CA ASP A 282 -3.38 -3.39 26.07
C ASP A 282 -3.91 -4.83 25.85
N GLY A 283 -3.33 -5.59 24.91
CA GLY A 283 -3.81 -6.94 24.53
C GLY A 283 -5.11 -6.91 23.71
N PRO A 284 -5.15 -7.65 22.59
CA PRO A 284 -5.43 -9.08 22.64
C PRO A 284 -4.31 -9.93 22.04
N SER A 285 -4.41 -11.25 22.23
CA SER A 285 -3.47 -12.22 21.67
C SER A 285 -3.58 -12.23 20.15
N ILE A 286 -2.61 -11.61 19.46
CA ILE A 286 -2.50 -11.66 17.99
C ILE A 286 -2.49 -13.13 17.55
N ARG A 287 -3.39 -13.45 16.63
CA ARG A 287 -3.50 -14.78 16.03
C ARG A 287 -3.21 -14.70 14.55
N VAL A 288 -2.13 -15.32 14.11
CA VAL A 288 -1.79 -15.39 12.68
C VAL A 288 -2.77 -16.31 11.97
N LYS A 289 -3.43 -15.80 10.91
CA LYS A 289 -4.35 -16.54 10.02
C LYS A 289 -3.63 -17.22 8.87
N ALA A 290 -2.62 -16.56 8.30
CA ALA A 290 -1.89 -17.05 7.16
C ALA A 290 -0.56 -16.33 7.02
N ILE A 291 0.43 -17.02 6.48
CA ILE A 291 1.65 -16.42 5.96
C ILE A 291 1.67 -16.72 4.47
N ARG A 292 1.81 -15.70 3.63
CA ARG A 292 1.90 -15.85 2.17
C ARG A 292 3.21 -15.29 1.64
N VAL A 293 3.79 -15.99 0.68
CA VAL A 293 4.91 -15.52 -0.12
C VAL A 293 4.43 -15.46 -1.56
N LEU A 294 4.40 -14.26 -2.13
CA LEU A 294 4.06 -14.04 -3.52
C LEU A 294 5.33 -13.71 -4.31
N LEU A 295 5.44 -14.28 -5.50
CA LEU A 295 6.54 -14.04 -6.43
C LEU A 295 5.98 -13.58 -7.75
N ASP A 296 6.67 -12.61 -8.33
CA ASP A 296 6.44 -12.19 -9.70
C ASP A 296 7.78 -12.22 -10.44
N ARG A 297 7.83 -12.99 -11.52
CA ARG A 297 9.04 -13.29 -12.31
C ARG A 297 9.02 -12.51 -13.63
N TRP A 298 10.19 -12.41 -14.26
CA TRP A 298 10.30 -11.93 -15.64
C TRP A 298 9.77 -12.98 -16.62
N GLU A 299 9.00 -12.56 -17.64
CA GLU A 299 8.46 -13.44 -18.69
C GLU A 299 9.55 -14.25 -19.41
N ASP A 300 10.74 -13.67 -19.60
CA ASP A 300 11.87 -14.31 -20.28
C ASP A 300 12.72 -15.22 -19.39
N SER A 301 12.34 -15.38 -18.11
CA SER A 301 13.03 -16.32 -17.24
C SER A 301 12.73 -17.74 -17.69
N LYS A 302 13.72 -18.38 -18.33
CA LYS A 302 13.67 -19.82 -18.63
C LYS A 302 13.17 -20.53 -17.38
N ALA A 303 12.11 -21.34 -17.52
CA ALA A 303 11.54 -22.16 -16.45
C ALA A 303 12.65 -23.01 -15.80
N ALA A 304 13.32 -22.47 -14.80
CA ALA A 304 14.52 -23.06 -14.22
C ALA A 304 14.49 -22.85 -12.71
N ALA A 305 14.23 -23.96 -12.03
CA ALA A 305 14.10 -24.15 -10.59
C ALA A 305 12.84 -23.53 -9.95
N SER A 306 12.05 -24.39 -9.29
CA SER A 306 11.06 -23.94 -8.29
C SER A 306 11.82 -23.13 -7.24
N CYS A 307 11.43 -21.87 -7.02
CA CYS A 307 12.03 -21.07 -5.97
C CYS A 307 11.54 -21.60 -4.63
N VAL A 308 12.41 -22.21 -3.82
CA VAL A 308 12.08 -22.58 -2.45
C VAL A 308 12.42 -21.39 -1.55
N PHE A 309 11.48 -21.03 -0.68
CA PHE A 309 11.66 -20.01 0.35
C PHE A 309 11.80 -20.65 1.70
N ASP A 310 12.88 -20.35 2.40
CA ASP A 310 13.03 -20.67 3.81
C ASP A 310 12.45 -19.53 4.64
N LEU A 311 11.34 -19.82 5.29
CA LEU A 311 10.70 -18.94 6.25
C LEU A 311 11.24 -19.24 7.65
N ILE A 312 11.95 -18.27 8.21
CA ILE A 312 12.50 -18.31 9.55
C ILE A 312 11.54 -17.53 10.47
N VAL A 313 10.93 -18.24 11.42
CA VAL A 313 10.07 -17.65 12.44
C VAL A 313 10.91 -17.39 13.68
N GLN A 314 11.00 -16.13 14.10
CA GLN A 314 11.73 -15.68 15.27
C GLN A 314 10.77 -15.12 16.31
N ASP A 315 11.07 -15.32 17.59
CA ASP A 315 10.34 -14.65 18.66
C ASP A 315 10.75 -13.17 18.82
N GLU A 316 10.16 -12.50 19.81
CA GLU A 316 10.43 -11.10 20.12
C GLU A 316 11.88 -10.83 20.57
N GLN A 317 12.60 -11.85 21.07
CA GLN A 317 14.03 -11.78 21.42
C GLN A 317 14.94 -12.12 20.22
N GLY A 318 14.38 -12.48 19.06
CA GLY A 318 15.13 -12.84 17.86
C GLY A 318 15.60 -14.30 17.82
N VAL A 319 15.16 -15.15 18.76
CA VAL A 319 15.51 -16.57 18.77
C VAL A 319 14.69 -17.29 17.70
N VAL A 320 15.36 -18.10 16.87
CA VAL A 320 14.72 -18.92 15.84
C VAL A 320 13.87 -20.00 16.52
N ARG A 321 12.57 -19.99 16.25
CA ARG A 321 11.59 -20.95 16.77
C ARG A 321 11.25 -22.04 15.76
N SER A 322 11.32 -21.73 14.47
CA SER A 322 11.07 -22.68 13.39
C SER A 322 11.68 -22.18 12.09
N GLU A 323 12.15 -23.11 11.26
CA GLU A 323 12.54 -22.88 9.87
C GLU A 323 11.62 -23.73 8.99
N LEU A 324 11.04 -23.13 7.96
CA LEU A 324 10.01 -23.74 7.12
C LEU A 324 10.34 -23.51 5.66
N SER A 325 10.51 -24.57 4.88
CA SER A 325 10.66 -24.43 3.43
C SER A 325 9.28 -24.42 2.76
N VAL A 326 9.01 -23.35 2.00
CA VAL A 326 7.78 -23.17 1.22
C VAL A 326 8.12 -23.21 -0.24
N THR A 327 7.47 -24.13 -0.97
CA THR A 327 7.50 -24.18 -2.43
C THR A 327 6.24 -23.49 -2.96
N PRO A 328 6.35 -22.31 -3.57
CA PRO A 328 5.22 -21.61 -4.18
C PRO A 328 4.66 -22.40 -5.36
N ASN A 329 3.34 -22.42 -5.46
CA ASN A 329 2.66 -22.98 -6.61
C ASN A 329 2.57 -21.92 -7.71
N CYS A 330 2.81 -22.32 -8.96
CA CYS A 330 2.58 -21.46 -10.11
C CYS A 330 1.09 -21.14 -10.23
N VAL A 331 0.77 -19.86 -10.22
CA VAL A 331 -0.61 -19.35 -10.31
C VAL A 331 -0.87 -18.77 -11.70
N ASP A 332 0.15 -18.21 -12.32
CA ASP A 332 0.20 -17.80 -13.73
C ASP A 332 1.64 -17.90 -14.26
N SER A 333 1.83 -17.70 -15.56
CA SER A 333 3.12 -17.73 -16.28
C SER A 333 4.28 -17.01 -15.58
N THR A 334 4.02 -15.94 -14.84
CA THR A 334 5.05 -15.22 -14.06
C THR A 334 4.81 -15.17 -12.55
N VAL A 335 3.64 -15.58 -12.07
CA VAL A 335 3.23 -15.40 -10.68
C VAL A 335 3.21 -16.73 -9.93
N GLU A 336 3.90 -16.79 -8.81
CA GLU A 336 3.90 -17.97 -7.93
C GLU A 336 3.48 -17.58 -6.50
N LEU A 337 2.68 -18.42 -5.85
CA LEU A 337 2.14 -18.16 -4.50
C LEU A 337 2.39 -19.35 -3.58
N GLY A 338 3.09 -19.10 -2.47
CA GLY A 338 3.22 -20.01 -1.34
C GLY A 338 2.31 -19.56 -0.20
N THR A 339 1.47 -20.46 0.31
CA THR A 339 0.58 -20.15 1.45
C THR A 339 0.81 -21.14 2.59
N LEU A 340 1.04 -20.62 3.78
CA LEU A 340 1.07 -21.38 5.03
C LEU A 340 -0.12 -20.99 5.91
N LEU A 341 -0.92 -21.99 6.27
CA LEU A 341 -2.07 -21.83 7.14
C LEU A 341 -1.78 -22.41 8.54
N PRO A 342 -2.53 -22.01 9.58
CA PRO A 342 -2.49 -22.63 10.90
C PRO A 342 -2.72 -24.14 10.88
N ALA A 343 -3.42 -24.66 9.86
CA ALA A 343 -3.57 -26.10 9.63
C ALA A 343 -2.28 -26.75 9.13
N SER A 344 -1.45 -26.02 8.38
CA SER A 344 -0.22 -26.49 7.74
C SER A 344 0.95 -26.66 8.71
N HIS A 345 1.09 -25.76 9.71
CA HIS A 345 2.17 -25.87 10.69
C HIS A 345 1.79 -25.33 12.09
N PRO A 346 2.07 -26.07 13.19
CA PRO A 346 1.73 -25.65 14.55
C PRO A 346 2.33 -24.30 14.97
N ILE A 347 3.51 -23.94 14.48
CA ILE A 347 4.19 -22.69 14.86
C ILE A 347 3.34 -21.45 14.58
N ILE A 348 2.51 -21.48 13.53
CA ILE A 348 1.68 -20.35 13.11
C ILE A 348 0.63 -20.04 14.19
N ARG A 349 0.10 -21.07 14.87
CA ARG A 349 -0.84 -20.91 16.01
C ARG A 349 -0.15 -20.36 17.27
N GLN A 350 1.17 -20.52 17.37
CA GLN A 350 1.96 -20.14 18.54
C GLN A 350 2.53 -18.71 18.43
N MET A 351 2.53 -18.13 17.24
CA MET A 351 3.00 -16.76 17.02
C MET A 351 2.19 -15.75 17.84
N ARG A 352 2.87 -14.71 18.32
CA ARG A 352 2.32 -13.63 19.16
C ARG A 352 2.80 -12.27 18.66
N GLY A 353 2.25 -11.19 19.22
CA GLY A 353 2.75 -9.84 18.95
C GLY A 353 4.24 -9.71 19.20
N GLY A 354 4.94 -8.94 18.36
CA GLY A 354 6.40 -8.79 18.41
C GLY A 354 7.20 -9.92 17.76
N TRP A 355 6.61 -11.08 17.46
CA TRP A 355 7.28 -12.14 16.71
C TRP A 355 7.50 -11.73 15.25
N GLN A 356 8.50 -12.34 14.64
CA GLN A 356 9.00 -11.95 13.33
C GLN A 356 8.99 -13.14 12.38
N VAL A 357 8.57 -12.89 11.14
CA VAL A 357 8.71 -13.83 10.02
C VAL A 357 9.70 -13.24 9.06
N ARG A 358 10.71 -14.04 8.73
CA ARG A 358 11.77 -13.67 7.79
C ARG A 358 11.71 -14.63 6.62
N ALA A 359 11.66 -14.11 5.41
CA ALA A 359 11.79 -14.93 4.21
C ALA A 359 13.22 -14.85 3.68
N GLN A 360 13.81 -16.02 3.45
CA GLN A 360 15.09 -16.19 2.77
C GLN A 360 14.85 -16.99 1.49
N GLN A 361 15.41 -16.52 0.37
CA GLN A 361 15.39 -17.27 -0.87
C GLN A 361 16.69 -18.06 -0.98
N ASP A 362 16.58 -19.37 -1.20
CA ASP A 362 17.70 -20.31 -1.11
C ASP A 362 18.72 -20.11 -2.25
N LYS A 363 18.29 -19.48 -3.36
CA LYS A 363 19.16 -19.03 -4.46
C LYS A 363 18.62 -17.73 -5.05
N PHE A 364 19.45 -16.69 -5.07
CA PHE A 364 19.19 -15.45 -5.81
C PHE A 364 19.12 -15.79 -7.30
N THR A 365 17.91 -15.97 -7.81
CA THR A 365 17.69 -16.13 -9.23
C THR A 365 17.35 -14.76 -9.80
N ASP A 366 18.15 -14.28 -10.77
CA ASP A 366 17.95 -13.00 -11.47
C ASP A 366 16.58 -12.92 -12.19
N SER A 367 15.80 -13.99 -12.14
CA SER A 367 14.45 -14.14 -12.69
C SER A 367 13.33 -13.52 -11.86
N VAL A 368 13.54 -13.23 -10.57
CA VAL A 368 12.47 -12.68 -9.72
C VAL A 368 12.47 -11.15 -9.83
N ARG A 369 11.36 -10.59 -10.34
CA ARG A 369 11.13 -9.14 -10.48
C ARG A 369 10.76 -8.52 -9.15
N SER A 370 9.83 -9.15 -8.43
CA SER A 370 9.37 -8.71 -7.12
C SER A 370 8.97 -9.91 -6.26
N SER A 371 9.17 -9.79 -4.95
CA SER A 371 8.71 -10.78 -3.97
C SER A 371 8.06 -10.09 -2.78
N TRP A 372 7.03 -10.71 -2.23
CA TRP A 372 6.31 -10.18 -1.09
C TRP A 372 6.14 -11.25 -0.03
N LEU A 373 6.28 -10.86 1.24
CA LEU A 373 5.92 -11.68 2.39
C LEU A 373 4.77 -10.99 3.12
N TYR A 374 3.64 -11.68 3.21
CA TYR A 374 2.45 -11.26 3.92
C TYR A 374 2.25 -12.11 5.17
N VAL A 375 1.87 -11.46 6.26
CA VAL A 375 1.40 -12.10 7.49
C VAL A 375 0.04 -11.53 7.83
N GLY A 376 -0.99 -12.35 7.67
CA GLY A 376 -2.36 -12.05 8.06
C GLY A 376 -2.62 -12.43 9.50
N TYR A 377 -3.30 -11.58 10.25
CA TYR A 377 -3.62 -11.80 11.66
C TYR A 377 -4.97 -11.21 12.06
N ILE A 378 -5.43 -11.65 13.22
CA ILE A 378 -6.58 -11.16 13.99
C ILE A 378 -6.08 -10.64 15.32
#